data_AF-A0A8B8IF81-F1
#
_entry.id   AF-A0A8B8IF81-F1
#
_cell.length_a   1.000
_cell.length_b   1.000
_cell.length_c   1.000
_cell.angle_alpha   90.00
_cell.angle_beta   90.00
_cell.angle_gamma   90.00
#
_symmetry.space_group_name_H-M   'P 1'
#
loop_
_entity.id
_entity.type
_entity.pdbx_description
1 polymer ?
#
loop_
_entity_poly.entity_id
_entity_poly.type
_entity_poly.pdbx_seq_one_letter_code
_entity_poly.pdbx_strand_id
1 'polypeptide(L)'
;MNRSGNSFTENQSSNLAVNECVRYILCQEGSKIPIKHCDIRKHLEDNFGAPRNLIKNIITNANNILKNVYGYKLVQVDAKQSQYIVVLNKPCTKSMLSTYNNPQHRKLLIAALTHIYMTGAPVKEDDMWKFLTEAQLMKEFDVDKKKLLIKTFTRQMYLKYIKGRNDTFFFEWGQRAEEEIPKIFLLSKMSEAFNVGPDYWAEQYIQATSNENNGNDEDDE
;
A
#
# COMPACT_ATOMS: atom_id res chain seq x y z
N MET A 1 42.81 26.88 -11.02
CA MET A 1 41.84 26.62 -9.94
C MET A 1 40.44 26.97 -10.44
N ASN A 2 39.67 26.00 -10.93
CA ASN A 2 38.28 26.17 -11.40
C ASN A 2 37.43 24.99 -10.92
N ARG A 3 37.25 24.84 -9.60
CA ARG A 3 36.42 23.77 -9.00
C ARG A 3 35.04 24.25 -8.55
N SER A 4 34.83 25.56 -8.43
CA SER A 4 33.62 26.14 -7.82
C SER A 4 32.43 26.29 -8.77
N GLY A 5 32.67 26.28 -10.09
CA GLY A 5 31.61 26.40 -11.11
C GLY A 5 30.86 25.10 -11.41
N ASN A 6 31.48 23.95 -11.15
CA ASN A 6 30.90 22.63 -11.47
C ASN A 6 29.92 22.13 -10.39
N SER A 7 30.15 22.50 -9.13
CA SER A 7 29.32 22.07 -8.00
C SER A 7 27.96 22.76 -7.97
N PHE A 8 27.83 23.99 -8.46
CA PHE A 8 26.56 24.72 -8.49
C PHE A 8 25.60 24.17 -9.56
N THR A 9 26.12 23.85 -10.75
CA THR A 9 25.37 23.25 -11.84
C THR A 9 25.01 21.79 -11.56
N GLU A 10 25.92 21.01 -10.96
CA GLU A 10 25.63 19.66 -10.46
C GLU A 10 24.55 19.65 -9.38
N ASN A 11 24.58 20.60 -8.43
CA ASN A 11 23.55 20.71 -7.38
C ASN A 11 22.19 21.15 -7.93
N GLN A 12 22.13 22.05 -8.92
CA GLN A 12 20.87 22.40 -9.59
C GLN A 12 20.31 21.23 -10.40
N SER A 13 21.15 20.53 -11.17
CA SER A 13 20.76 19.35 -11.95
C SER A 13 20.27 18.21 -11.03
N SER A 14 20.94 17.99 -9.89
CA SER A 14 20.53 17.00 -8.90
C SER A 14 19.17 17.32 -8.26
N ASN A 15 18.93 18.59 -7.89
CA ASN A 15 17.63 19.00 -7.34
C ASN A 15 16.49 18.87 -8.36
N LEU A 16 16.74 19.21 -9.63
CA LEU A 16 15.75 19.02 -10.70
C LEU A 16 15.38 17.54 -10.87
N ALA A 17 16.37 16.64 -10.88
CA ALA A 17 16.13 15.19 -10.98
C ALA A 17 15.33 14.65 -9.77
N VAL A 18 15.56 15.18 -8.57
CA VAL A 18 14.78 14.83 -7.37
C VAL A 18 13.33 15.28 -7.51
N ASN A 19 13.09 16.53 -7.89
CA ASN A 19 11.73 17.07 -8.07
C ASN A 19 10.94 16.28 -9.12
N GLU A 20 11.61 15.88 -10.19
CA GLU A 20 10.99 15.09 -11.25
C GLU A 20 10.75 13.64 -10.84
N CYS A 21 11.63 13.06 -10.02
CA CYS A 21 11.37 11.78 -9.37
C CYS A 21 10.10 11.86 -8.50
N VAL A 22 9.96 12.91 -7.69
CA VAL A 22 8.75 13.15 -6.87
C VAL A 22 7.52 13.24 -7.76
N ARG A 23 7.55 14.08 -8.80
CA ARG A 23 6.43 14.27 -9.73
C ARG A 23 6.02 12.96 -10.41
N TYR A 24 7.01 12.19 -10.91
CA TYR A 24 6.78 10.90 -11.52
C TYR A 24 6.05 9.95 -10.55
N ILE A 25 6.53 9.85 -9.31
CA ILE A 25 5.97 8.94 -8.30
C ILE A 25 4.53 9.35 -7.93
N LEU A 26 4.26 10.64 -7.74
CA LEU A 26 2.91 11.14 -7.46
C LEU A 26 1.93 10.85 -8.60
N CYS A 27 2.36 10.97 -9.86
CA CYS A 27 1.53 10.64 -11.01
C CYS A 27 1.16 9.14 -11.06
N GLN A 28 2.01 8.24 -10.55
CA GLN A 28 1.73 6.81 -10.54
C GLN A 28 0.76 6.40 -9.42
N GLU A 29 0.69 7.18 -8.33
CA GLU A 29 -0.07 6.82 -7.13
C GLU A 29 -1.57 6.63 -7.41
N GLY A 30 -2.15 7.37 -8.35
CA GLY A 30 -3.56 7.23 -8.73
C GLY A 30 -3.93 5.83 -9.27
N SER A 31 -2.97 5.11 -9.85
CA SER A 31 -3.18 3.74 -10.35
C SER A 31 -3.06 2.67 -9.26
N LYS A 32 -2.37 3.00 -8.16
CA LYS A 32 -1.98 2.11 -7.06
C LYS A 32 -1.12 0.91 -7.50
N ILE A 33 -0.59 0.92 -8.72
CA ILE A 33 0.28 -0.14 -9.23
C ILE A 33 1.69 0.02 -8.66
N PRO A 34 2.33 -1.05 -8.17
CA PRO A 34 3.73 -0.98 -7.75
C PRO A 34 4.64 -0.47 -8.87
N ILE A 35 5.53 0.46 -8.52
CA ILE A 35 6.46 1.10 -9.43
C ILE A 35 7.76 0.31 -9.44
N LYS A 36 8.23 -0.15 -10.59
CA LYS A 36 9.50 -0.87 -10.67
C LYS A 36 10.67 0.10 -10.54
N HIS A 37 11.71 -0.29 -9.82
CA HIS A 37 12.96 0.48 -9.72
C HIS A 37 13.56 0.74 -11.11
N CYS A 38 13.49 -0.23 -12.02
CA CYS A 38 13.99 -0.06 -13.39
C CYS A 38 13.24 1.02 -14.18
N ASP A 39 11.94 1.23 -13.90
CA ASP A 39 11.11 2.19 -14.62
C ASP A 39 11.38 3.61 -14.11
N ILE A 40 11.54 3.77 -12.78
CA ILE A 40 12.03 5.04 -12.19
C ILE A 40 13.40 5.40 -12.75
N ARG A 41 14.32 4.42 -12.78
CA ARG A 41 15.66 4.62 -13.33
C ARG A 41 15.61 5.09 -14.79
N LYS A 42 14.90 4.37 -15.66
CA LYS A 42 14.78 4.75 -17.07
C LYS A 42 14.18 6.14 -17.23
N HIS A 43 13.14 6.46 -16.46
CA HIS A 43 12.53 7.78 -16.50
C HIS A 43 13.53 8.90 -16.15
N LEU A 44 14.38 8.70 -15.15
CA LEU A 44 15.40 9.67 -14.74
C LEU A 44 16.59 9.74 -15.70
N GLU A 45 17.02 8.61 -16.27
CA GLU A 45 18.08 8.56 -17.27
C GLU A 45 17.66 9.24 -18.57
N ASP A 46 16.50 8.86 -19.12
CA ASP A 46 16.06 9.26 -20.45
C ASP A 46 15.61 10.72 -20.51
N ASN A 47 14.97 11.24 -19.45
CA ASN A 47 14.41 12.60 -19.46
C ASN A 47 15.31 13.64 -18.80
N PHE A 48 16.23 13.23 -17.92
CA PHE A 48 17.03 14.15 -17.09
C PHE A 48 18.54 13.85 -17.10
N GLY A 49 18.99 12.80 -17.80
CA GLY A 49 20.40 12.46 -17.89
C GLY A 49 21.03 12.06 -16.55
N ALA A 50 20.21 11.61 -15.59
CA ALA A 50 20.69 11.29 -14.25
C ALA A 50 21.66 10.10 -14.28
N PRO A 51 22.87 10.20 -13.68
CA PRO A 51 23.83 9.12 -13.72
C PRO A 51 23.40 7.98 -12.77
N ARG A 52 23.59 6.73 -13.21
CA ARG A 52 23.12 5.51 -12.52
C ARG A 52 23.49 5.43 -11.03
N ASN A 53 24.71 5.85 -10.69
CA ASN A 53 25.23 5.83 -9.33
C ASN A 53 24.50 6.79 -8.37
N LEU A 54 23.84 7.83 -8.89
CA LEU A 54 23.09 8.81 -8.08
C LEU A 54 21.61 8.46 -7.90
N ILE A 55 21.07 7.52 -8.68
CA ILE A 55 19.63 7.22 -8.68
C ILE A 55 19.11 6.80 -7.31
N LYS A 56 19.87 5.99 -6.57
CA LYS A 56 19.48 5.59 -5.21
C LYS A 56 19.36 6.80 -4.28
N ASN A 57 20.27 7.76 -4.39
CA ASN A 57 20.24 8.99 -3.59
C ASN A 57 19.07 9.89 -4.02
N ILE A 58 18.82 9.99 -5.34
CA ILE A 58 17.67 10.73 -5.88
C ILE A 58 16.36 10.17 -5.34
N ILE A 59 16.16 8.85 -5.40
CA ILE A 59 14.96 8.19 -4.86
C ILE A 59 14.83 8.42 -3.35
N THR A 60 15.94 8.37 -2.61
CA THR A 60 15.95 8.61 -1.16
C THR A 60 15.51 10.03 -0.83
N ASN A 61 16.08 11.03 -1.51
CA ASN A 61 15.71 12.44 -1.35
C ASN A 61 14.26 12.70 -1.78
N ALA A 62 13.82 12.09 -2.88
CA ALA A 62 12.44 12.17 -3.32
C ALA A 62 11.48 11.56 -2.28
N ASN A 63 11.82 10.43 -1.68
CA ASN A 63 11.04 9.82 -0.61
C ASN A 63 10.93 10.74 0.62
N ASN A 64 12.00 11.45 0.98
CA ASN A 64 11.96 12.43 2.08
C ASN A 64 11.00 13.59 1.77
N ILE A 65 11.01 14.11 0.54
CA ILE A 65 10.07 15.16 0.11
C ILE A 65 8.63 14.62 0.12
N LEU A 66 8.40 13.41 -0.41
CA LEU A 66 7.09 12.77 -0.39
C LEU A 66 6.53 12.65 1.04
N LYS A 67 7.37 12.24 2.00
CA LYS A 67 6.99 12.09 3.41
C LYS A 67 6.63 13.42 4.05
N ASN A 68 7.49 14.41 3.90
CA ASN A 68 7.42 15.67 4.65
C ASN A 68 6.43 16.67 4.03
N VAL A 69 6.29 16.67 2.70
CA VAL A 69 5.48 17.66 1.97
C VAL A 69 4.13 17.08 1.55
N TYR A 70 4.12 15.86 1.01
CA TYR A 70 2.92 15.27 0.42
C TYR A 70 2.22 14.24 1.33
N GLY A 71 2.85 13.86 2.45
CA GLY A 71 2.31 12.85 3.35
C GLY A 71 2.30 11.43 2.79
N TYR A 72 3.11 11.13 1.76
CA TYR A 72 3.28 9.78 1.20
C TYR A 72 4.66 9.21 1.53
N LYS A 73 4.78 7.90 1.59
CA LYS A 73 6.07 7.20 1.68
C LYS A 73 6.16 6.14 0.58
N LEU A 74 7.36 5.96 0.04
CA LEU A 74 7.71 4.79 -0.76
C LEU A 74 8.12 3.66 0.19
N VAL A 75 7.45 2.53 0.05
CA VAL A 75 7.79 1.27 0.71
C VAL A 75 8.26 0.28 -0.34
N GLN A 76 9.37 -0.39 -0.06
CA GLN A 76 9.92 -1.37 -0.98
C GLN A 76 9.16 -2.70 -0.87
N VAL A 77 8.75 -3.23 -2.02
CA VAL A 77 8.10 -4.55 -2.14
C VAL A 77 9.16 -5.52 -2.65
N ASP A 78 9.25 -6.69 -2.01
CA ASP A 78 10.23 -7.75 -2.28
C ASP A 78 11.64 -7.55 -1.67
N ALA A 79 12.22 -8.64 -1.19
CA ALA A 79 13.60 -8.72 -0.69
C ALA A 79 14.63 -8.38 -1.79
N LYS A 80 14.28 -8.56 -3.07
CA LYS A 80 15.13 -8.20 -4.22
C LYS A 80 15.05 -6.74 -4.63
N GLN A 81 14.36 -5.89 -3.86
CA GLN A 81 14.41 -4.43 -4.01
C GLN A 81 13.95 -3.90 -5.38
N SER A 82 13.15 -4.67 -6.12
CA SER A 82 12.85 -4.37 -7.53
C SER A 82 11.63 -3.49 -7.73
N GLN A 83 10.80 -3.31 -6.71
CA GLN A 83 9.52 -2.59 -6.79
C GLN A 83 9.25 -1.74 -5.55
N TYR A 84 8.44 -0.72 -5.72
CA TYR A 84 7.97 0.16 -4.66
C TYR A 84 6.46 0.30 -4.71
N ILE A 85 5.82 0.37 -3.54
CA ILE A 85 4.47 0.88 -3.40
C ILE A 85 4.54 2.27 -2.78
N VAL A 86 3.64 3.15 -3.20
CA VAL A 86 3.44 4.46 -2.60
C VAL A 86 2.24 4.32 -1.68
N VAL A 87 2.42 4.66 -0.41
CA VAL A 87 1.40 4.54 0.64
C VAL A 87 1.39 5.82 1.47
N LEU A 88 0.37 6.04 2.28
CA LEU A 88 0.34 7.18 3.19
C LEU A 88 1.44 7.05 4.24
N ASN A 89 2.12 8.15 4.56
CA ASN A 89 3.20 8.18 5.54
C ASN A 89 2.67 7.93 6.96
N LYS A 90 1.49 8.47 7.27
CA LYS A 90 0.75 8.18 8.50
C LYS A 90 -0.56 7.50 8.15
N PRO A 91 -0.99 6.48 8.91
CA PRO A 91 -2.30 5.89 8.72
C PRO A 91 -3.35 6.98 8.95
N CYS A 92 -4.14 7.27 7.93
CA CYS A 92 -5.19 8.27 8.03
C CYS A 92 -6.53 7.58 7.83
N THR A 93 -7.26 7.37 8.94
CA THR A 93 -8.59 6.77 8.96
C THR A 93 -9.59 7.49 8.07
N LYS A 94 -9.40 8.79 7.82
CA LYS A 94 -10.20 9.60 6.89
C LYS A 94 -9.71 9.52 5.43
N SER A 95 -8.40 9.44 5.18
CA SER A 95 -7.82 9.42 3.82
C SER A 95 -7.80 8.03 3.20
N MET A 96 -7.87 6.96 4.00
CA MET A 96 -8.26 5.62 3.53
C MET A 96 -9.52 5.61 2.67
N LEU A 97 -10.39 6.61 2.89
CA LEU A 97 -11.59 6.80 2.11
C LEU A 97 -11.30 7.53 0.77
N SER A 98 -10.28 8.38 0.65
CA SER A 98 -10.15 9.27 -0.51
C SER A 98 -9.20 8.81 -1.63
N THR A 99 -8.29 7.86 -1.37
CA THR A 99 -7.24 7.48 -2.34
C THR A 99 -7.68 6.50 -3.42
N TYR A 100 -8.88 5.93 -3.32
CA TYR A 100 -9.47 5.07 -4.35
C TYR A 100 -10.65 5.76 -5.01
N ASN A 101 -10.51 6.12 -6.29
CA ASN A 101 -11.44 6.99 -7.00
C ASN A 101 -12.88 6.43 -7.12
N ASN A 102 -13.08 5.11 -6.96
CA ASN A 102 -14.39 4.48 -7.02
C ASN A 102 -14.86 4.03 -5.60
N PRO A 103 -15.87 4.70 -5.01
CA PRO A 103 -16.38 4.36 -3.68
C PRO A 103 -16.89 2.93 -3.52
N GLN A 104 -17.42 2.31 -4.58
CA GLN A 104 -17.96 0.94 -4.52
C GLN A 104 -16.83 -0.10 -4.48
N HIS A 105 -15.79 0.09 -5.29
CA HIS A 105 -14.60 -0.77 -5.26
C HIS A 105 -13.90 -0.69 -3.90
N ARG A 106 -13.87 0.51 -3.30
CA ARG A 106 -13.34 0.70 -1.95
C ARG A 106 -14.12 -0.09 -0.91
N LYS A 107 -15.46 0.03 -0.90
CA LYS A 107 -16.33 -0.74 0.02
C LYS A 107 -16.07 -2.24 -0.11
N LEU A 108 -15.97 -2.73 -1.33
CA LEU A 108 -15.68 -4.14 -1.62
C LEU A 108 -14.31 -4.57 -1.09
N LEU A 109 -13.27 -3.75 -1.32
CA LEU A 109 -11.91 -4.04 -0.84
C LEU A 109 -11.85 -4.09 0.68
N ILE A 110 -12.42 -3.08 1.36
CA ILE A 110 -12.44 -3.03 2.82
C ILE A 110 -13.19 -4.23 3.38
N ALA A 111 -14.35 -4.59 2.82
CA ALA A 111 -15.10 -5.76 3.28
C ALA A 111 -14.30 -7.06 3.14
N ALA A 112 -13.61 -7.26 2.01
CA ALA A 112 -12.76 -8.44 1.80
C ALA A 112 -11.59 -8.49 2.80
N LEU A 113 -10.90 -7.37 3.02
CA LEU A 113 -9.80 -7.29 3.98
C LEU A 113 -10.26 -7.50 5.42
N THR A 114 -11.40 -6.92 5.80
CA THR A 114 -12.04 -7.17 7.10
C THR A 114 -12.36 -8.65 7.25
N HIS A 115 -12.98 -9.28 6.26
CA HIS A 115 -13.33 -10.70 6.35
C HIS A 115 -12.11 -11.60 6.55
N ILE A 116 -11.01 -11.34 5.82
CA ILE A 116 -9.75 -12.08 6.01
C ILE A 116 -9.20 -11.85 7.42
N TYR A 117 -9.14 -10.60 7.86
CA TYR A 117 -8.59 -10.25 9.17
C TYR A 117 -9.39 -10.87 10.32
N MET A 118 -10.72 -10.80 10.26
CA MET A 118 -11.60 -11.36 11.28
C MET A 118 -11.59 -12.90 11.28
N THR A 119 -11.31 -13.53 10.13
CA THR A 119 -11.13 -14.99 10.07
C THR A 119 -9.81 -15.43 10.71
N GLY A 120 -8.79 -14.56 10.73
CA GLY A 120 -7.46 -14.88 11.28
C GLY A 120 -6.64 -15.85 10.43
N ALA A 121 -7.13 -16.26 9.27
CA ALA A 121 -6.50 -17.22 8.37
C ALA A 121 -6.78 -16.87 6.90
N PRO A 122 -6.03 -17.45 5.94
CA PRO A 122 -6.33 -17.32 4.51
C PRO A 122 -7.75 -17.79 4.21
N VAL A 123 -8.53 -16.97 3.51
CA VAL A 123 -9.94 -17.23 3.21
C VAL A 123 -10.05 -17.95 1.87
N LYS A 124 -10.78 -19.06 1.79
CA LYS A 124 -11.02 -19.74 0.51
C LYS A 124 -11.80 -18.85 -0.44
N GLU A 125 -11.56 -19.03 -1.73
CA GLU A 125 -12.25 -18.28 -2.78
C GLU A 125 -13.78 -18.36 -2.65
N ASP A 126 -14.33 -19.55 -2.44
CA ASP A 126 -15.79 -19.73 -2.33
C ASP A 126 -16.38 -19.05 -1.08
N ASP A 127 -15.66 -19.12 0.05
CA ASP A 127 -16.08 -18.48 1.30
C ASP A 127 -16.09 -16.95 1.16
N MET A 128 -15.10 -16.39 0.44
CA MET A 128 -15.05 -14.97 0.10
C MET A 128 -16.27 -14.54 -0.74
N TRP A 129 -16.64 -15.32 -1.76
CA TRP A 129 -17.81 -15.01 -2.59
C TRP A 129 -19.12 -15.07 -1.81
N LYS A 130 -19.26 -16.08 -0.95
CA LYS A 130 -20.41 -16.23 -0.08
C LYS A 130 -20.56 -15.02 0.83
N PHE A 131 -19.50 -14.65 1.56
CA PHE A 131 -19.50 -13.50 2.47
C PHE A 131 -19.87 -12.20 1.76
N LEU A 132 -19.24 -11.90 0.61
CA LEU A 132 -19.48 -10.65 -0.10
C LEU A 132 -20.89 -10.58 -0.71
N THR A 133 -21.51 -11.73 -1.03
CA THR A 133 -22.89 -11.81 -1.49
C THR A 133 -23.88 -11.59 -0.35
N GLU A 134 -23.64 -12.22 0.81
CA GLU A 134 -24.42 -12.02 2.04
C GLU A 134 -24.36 -10.56 2.53
N ALA A 135 -23.20 -9.91 2.38
CA ALA A 135 -23.00 -8.49 2.67
C ALA A 135 -23.64 -7.55 1.62
N GLN A 136 -24.31 -8.08 0.59
CA GLN A 136 -24.94 -7.32 -0.51
C GLN A 136 -23.95 -6.45 -1.31
N LEU A 137 -22.66 -6.80 -1.29
CA LEU A 137 -21.61 -6.08 -2.02
C LEU A 137 -21.38 -6.67 -3.41
N MET A 138 -21.80 -7.90 -3.66
CA MET A 138 -21.78 -8.55 -4.98
C MET A 138 -23.02 -9.41 -5.21
N LYS A 139 -23.25 -9.74 -6.48
CA LYS A 139 -24.23 -10.77 -6.88
C LYS A 139 -23.50 -12.10 -7.05
N GLU A 140 -24.23 -13.21 -6.97
CA GLU A 140 -23.69 -14.58 -7.07
C GLU A 140 -22.81 -14.82 -8.32
N PHE A 141 -23.17 -14.19 -9.44
CA PHE A 141 -22.48 -14.30 -10.73
C PHE A 141 -21.79 -12.99 -11.18
N ASP A 142 -21.34 -12.15 -10.24
CA ASP A 142 -20.68 -10.86 -10.54
C ASP A 142 -19.23 -11.05 -11.03
N VAL A 143 -19.07 -11.38 -12.32
CA VAL A 143 -17.77 -11.66 -12.95
C VAL A 143 -16.80 -10.48 -12.85
N ASP A 144 -17.32 -9.25 -12.96
CA ASP A 144 -16.49 -8.04 -12.93
C ASP A 144 -15.88 -7.81 -11.55
N LYS A 145 -16.66 -8.01 -10.47
CA LYS A 145 -16.13 -7.92 -9.10
C LYS A 145 -15.17 -9.05 -8.78
N LYS A 146 -15.43 -10.28 -9.25
CA LYS A 146 -14.46 -11.39 -9.11
C LYS A 146 -13.12 -11.03 -9.77
N LYS A 147 -13.16 -10.51 -11.00
CA LYS A 147 -11.97 -10.03 -11.72
C LYS A 147 -11.29 -8.88 -10.99
N LEU A 148 -12.06 -7.98 -10.37
CA LEU A 148 -11.54 -6.87 -9.59
C LEU A 148 -10.73 -7.37 -8.38
N LEU A 149 -11.25 -8.31 -7.59
CA LEU A 149 -10.51 -8.92 -6.47
C LEU A 149 -9.28 -9.67 -6.96
N ILE A 150 -9.46 -10.61 -7.90
CA ILE A 150 -8.41 -11.54 -8.33
C ILE A 150 -7.30 -10.85 -9.12
N LYS A 151 -7.61 -9.83 -9.94
CA LYS A 151 -6.62 -9.19 -10.83
C LYS A 151 -6.23 -7.79 -10.39
N THR A 152 -7.20 -6.94 -10.04
CA THR A 152 -6.91 -5.53 -9.77
C THR A 152 -6.33 -5.36 -8.38
N PHE A 153 -7.01 -5.86 -7.34
CA PHE A 153 -6.55 -5.72 -5.95
C PHE A 153 -5.29 -6.53 -5.65
N THR A 154 -5.08 -7.65 -6.34
CA THR A 154 -3.81 -8.38 -6.28
C THR A 154 -2.67 -7.64 -6.94
N ARG A 155 -2.88 -7.08 -8.15
CA ARG A 155 -1.87 -6.28 -8.84
C ARG A 155 -1.54 -4.99 -8.09
N GLN A 156 -2.48 -4.44 -7.34
CA GLN A 156 -2.27 -3.30 -6.44
C GLN A 156 -1.63 -3.70 -5.10
N MET A 157 -1.39 -5.01 -4.87
CA MET A 157 -0.79 -5.56 -3.65
C MET A 157 -1.64 -5.38 -2.38
N TYR A 158 -2.95 -5.14 -2.51
CA TYR A 158 -3.86 -5.17 -1.37
C TYR A 158 -4.23 -6.59 -0.96
N LEU A 159 -4.41 -7.48 -1.96
CA LEU A 159 -4.72 -8.89 -1.74
C LEU A 159 -3.59 -9.75 -2.29
N LYS A 160 -3.40 -10.92 -1.72
CA LYS A 160 -2.70 -12.03 -2.38
C LYS A 160 -3.75 -13.05 -2.79
N TYR A 161 -3.57 -13.63 -3.97
CA TYR A 161 -4.40 -14.72 -4.47
C TYR A 161 -3.51 -15.93 -4.71
N ILE A 162 -3.63 -16.92 -3.84
CA ILE A 162 -2.69 -18.02 -3.71
C ILE A 162 -3.38 -19.31 -4.12
N LYS A 163 -2.71 -20.09 -4.97
CA LYS A 163 -3.14 -21.43 -5.34
C LYS A 163 -2.67 -22.44 -4.29
N GLY A 164 -3.62 -23.12 -3.66
CA GLY A 164 -3.40 -24.21 -2.72
C GLY A 164 -3.25 -25.56 -3.41
N ARG A 165 -3.46 -26.63 -2.64
CA ARG A 165 -3.50 -28.02 -3.15
C ARG A 165 -4.86 -28.29 -3.79
N ASN A 166 -4.91 -29.18 -4.80
CA ASN A 166 -6.14 -29.60 -5.47
C ASN A 166 -6.92 -28.45 -6.15
N ASP A 167 -6.21 -27.52 -6.80
CA ASP A 167 -6.82 -26.38 -7.52
C ASP A 167 -7.73 -25.48 -6.67
N THR A 168 -7.52 -25.47 -5.36
CA THR A 168 -8.19 -24.53 -4.44
C THR A 168 -7.45 -23.20 -4.42
N PHE A 169 -8.19 -22.10 -4.25
CA PHE A 169 -7.62 -20.76 -4.18
C PHE A 169 -7.97 -20.06 -2.88
N PHE A 170 -7.05 -19.22 -2.41
CA PHE A 170 -7.16 -18.50 -1.15
C PHE A 170 -6.81 -17.02 -1.32
N PHE A 171 -7.48 -16.19 -0.53
CA PHE A 171 -7.19 -14.78 -0.36
C PHE A 171 -6.46 -14.52 0.97
N GLU A 172 -5.42 -13.70 0.90
CA GLU A 172 -4.70 -13.17 2.06
C GLU A 172 -4.48 -11.66 1.92
N TRP A 173 -4.07 -11.01 3.01
CA TRP A 173 -3.60 -9.64 2.96
C TRP A 173 -2.31 -9.51 2.13
N GLY A 174 -2.31 -8.51 1.26
CA GLY A 174 -1.11 -8.07 0.54
C GLY A 174 -0.34 -7.03 1.34
N GLN A 175 0.92 -6.79 0.94
CA GLN A 175 1.81 -5.87 1.64
C GLN A 175 1.27 -4.44 1.70
N ARG A 176 0.54 -3.98 0.68
CA ARG A 176 -0.07 -2.64 0.70
C ARG A 176 -1.16 -2.54 1.75
N ALA A 177 -1.94 -3.61 1.97
CA ALA A 177 -2.97 -3.61 3.01
C ALA A 177 -2.33 -3.51 4.42
N GLU A 178 -1.23 -4.21 4.66
CA GLU A 178 -0.50 -4.13 5.94
C GLU A 178 0.04 -2.72 6.22
N GLU A 179 0.52 -2.02 5.19
CA GLU A 179 1.06 -0.66 5.31
C GLU A 179 -0.02 0.41 5.42
N GLU A 180 -1.11 0.28 4.67
CA GLU A 180 -2.15 1.30 4.62
C GLU A 180 -3.20 1.12 5.71
N ILE A 181 -3.45 -0.10 6.21
CA ILE A 181 -4.61 -0.41 7.05
C ILE A 181 -4.26 -0.80 8.49
N PRO A 182 -4.51 0.08 9.49
CA PRO A 182 -4.41 -0.29 10.89
C PRO A 182 -5.44 -1.36 11.22
N LYS A 183 -4.96 -2.51 11.67
CA LYS A 183 -5.78 -3.65 12.10
C LYS A 183 -6.76 -3.26 13.22
N ILE A 184 -6.29 -2.42 14.15
CA ILE A 184 -7.12 -1.86 15.24
C ILE A 184 -8.35 -1.10 14.72
N PHE A 185 -8.22 -0.41 13.59
CA PHE A 185 -9.33 0.33 13.01
C PHE A 185 -10.42 -0.63 12.53
N LEU A 186 -10.06 -1.70 11.84
CA LEU A 186 -11.02 -2.72 11.41
C LEU A 186 -11.69 -3.39 12.60
N LEU A 187 -10.91 -3.75 13.63
CA LEU A 187 -11.44 -4.37 14.84
C LEU A 187 -12.41 -3.46 15.58
N SER A 188 -12.09 -2.18 15.74
CA SER A 188 -12.96 -1.19 16.39
C SER A 188 -14.29 -1.03 15.65
N LYS A 189 -14.27 -1.03 14.31
CA LYS A 189 -15.47 -0.91 13.48
C LYS A 189 -16.34 -2.16 13.55
N MET A 190 -15.73 -3.34 13.63
CA MET A 190 -16.47 -4.58 13.82
C MET A 190 -17.08 -4.68 15.23
N SER A 191 -16.34 -4.26 16.25
CA SER A 191 -16.84 -4.19 17.63
C SER A 191 -18.07 -3.29 17.73
N GLU A 192 -18.01 -2.11 17.11
CA GLU A 192 -19.14 -1.18 17.00
C GLU A 192 -20.34 -1.80 16.26
N ALA A 193 -20.10 -2.45 15.12
CA ALA A 193 -21.17 -3.03 14.30
C ALA A 193 -21.88 -4.21 14.99
N PHE A 194 -21.16 -5.01 15.77
CA PHE A 194 -21.70 -6.18 16.47
C PHE A 194 -22.12 -5.89 17.91
N ASN A 195 -21.89 -4.66 18.39
CA ASN A 195 -22.12 -4.25 19.78
C ASN A 195 -21.44 -5.18 20.79
N VAL A 196 -20.22 -5.62 20.46
CA VAL A 196 -19.36 -6.46 21.31
C VAL A 196 -18.07 -5.71 21.62
N GLY A 197 -17.41 -6.06 22.72
CA GLY A 197 -16.10 -5.50 23.03
C GLY A 197 -15.02 -5.97 22.04
N PRO A 198 -13.95 -5.20 21.82
CA PRO A 198 -12.86 -5.57 20.91
C PRO A 198 -12.08 -6.81 21.39
N ASP A 199 -12.17 -7.13 22.67
CA ASP A 199 -11.67 -8.33 23.34
C ASP A 199 -12.44 -9.61 22.97
N TYR A 200 -13.64 -9.49 22.37
CA TYR A 200 -14.39 -10.63 21.85
C TYR A 200 -13.57 -11.44 20.84
N TRP A 201 -12.69 -10.77 20.09
CA TRP A 201 -11.69 -11.38 19.22
C TRP A 201 -10.30 -11.24 19.82
N ALA A 202 -10.03 -12.00 20.89
CA ALA A 202 -8.81 -11.87 21.69
C ALA A 202 -7.52 -11.94 20.86
N GLU A 203 -7.41 -12.87 19.91
CA GLU A 203 -6.21 -12.99 19.05
C GLU A 203 -6.03 -11.77 18.13
N GLN A 204 -7.11 -11.31 17.50
CA GLN A 204 -7.10 -10.13 16.64
C GLN A 204 -6.78 -8.86 17.45
N TYR A 205 -7.32 -8.74 18.66
CA TYR A 205 -7.04 -7.63 19.57
C TYR A 205 -5.57 -7.57 19.97
N ILE A 206 -4.96 -8.72 20.33
CA ILE A 206 -3.53 -8.80 20.64
C ILE A 206 -2.71 -8.38 19.42
N GLN A 207 -3.03 -8.89 18.22
CA GLN A 207 -2.32 -8.51 16.99
C GLN A 207 -2.46 -7.01 16.66
N ALA A 208 -3.64 -6.43 16.90
CA ALA A 208 -3.92 -5.02 16.63
C ALA A 208 -3.15 -4.09 17.57
N THR A 209 -3.08 -4.42 18.86
CA THR A 209 -2.45 -3.60 19.91
C THR A 209 -0.93 -3.78 19.98
N SER A 210 -0.40 -4.96 19.65
CA SER A 210 1.05 -5.20 19.59
C SER A 210 1.76 -4.34 18.53
N ASN A 211 1.05 -3.95 17.46
CA ASN A 211 1.59 -3.06 16.43
C ASN A 211 1.59 -1.57 16.82
N GLU A 212 0.81 -1.14 17.81
CA GLU A 212 0.78 0.24 18.29
C GLU A 212 1.89 0.52 19.31
N ASN A 213 2.25 -0.45 20.14
CA ASN A 213 3.27 -0.29 21.18
C ASN A 213 4.71 -0.15 20.63
N ASN A 214 4.99 -0.63 19.42
CA ASN A 214 6.32 -0.46 18.79
C ASN A 214 6.53 0.93 18.15
N GLY A 215 5.56 1.85 18.25
CA GLY A 215 5.63 3.19 17.65
C GLY A 215 5.70 4.36 18.63
N ASN A 216 5.73 4.09 19.94
CA ASN A 216 5.66 5.12 20.99
C ASN A 216 6.92 5.26 21.86
N ASP A 217 8.02 4.55 21.56
CA ASP A 217 9.19 4.46 22.46
C ASP A 217 10.48 5.12 21.91
N GLU A 218 10.44 6.02 20.92
CA GLU A 218 11.67 6.69 20.40
C GLU A 218 11.66 8.24 20.39
N ASP A 219 10.70 8.91 21.04
CA ASP A 219 10.69 10.38 21.14
C ASP A 219 10.56 10.89 22.59
N ASP A 220 11.38 10.38 23.51
CA ASP A 220 11.66 11.05 24.79
C ASP A 220 13.05 10.63 25.35
N GLU A 221 14.12 11.24 24.81
CA GLU A 221 15.32 11.68 25.56
C GLU A 221 16.17 12.67 24.75
#